data_AF-A0AAW9Q525-F1
#
_entry.id   AF-A0AAW9Q525-F1
#
_cell.length_a   1.000
_cell.length_b   1.000
_cell.length_c   1.000
_cell.angle_alpha   90.00
_cell.angle_beta   90.00
_cell.angle_gamma   90.00
#
_symmetry.space_group_name_H-M   'P 1'
#
loop_
_entity.id
_entity.type
_entity.pdbx_description
1 polymer ?
#
loop_
_entity_poly.entity_id
_entity_poly.type
_entity_poly.pdbx_seq_one_letter_code
_entity_poly.pdbx_strand_id
1 'polypeptide(L)' 'MNIRSLLAPLLPALLLSACAGPVPAPWQRGDLARPEMAWEPDPLGSAARGQAYRSKEAATGGGTAAGGGCGCR' A
#
# COMPACT_ATOMS: atom_id res chain seq x y z
N MET A 1 -43.58 -24.45 10.70
CA MET A 1 -42.22 -24.05 10.29
C MET A 1 -41.68 -23.10 11.35
N ASN A 2 -40.81 -23.58 12.23
CA ASN A 2 -40.47 -22.89 13.48
C ASN A 2 -39.42 -21.80 13.22
N ILE A 3 -39.72 -20.56 13.63
CA ILE A 3 -38.85 -19.38 13.43
C ILE A 3 -37.45 -19.57 14.07
N ARG A 4 -37.35 -20.45 15.07
CA ARG A 4 -36.10 -20.84 15.75
C ARG A 4 -35.12 -21.58 14.83
N SER A 5 -35.63 -22.39 13.89
CA SER A 5 -34.79 -23.11 12.92
C SER A 5 -34.20 -22.17 11.85
N LEU A 6 -34.82 -21.01 11.62
CA LEU A 6 -34.36 -19.99 10.67
C LEU A 6 -33.30 -19.05 11.27
N LEU A 7 -33.28 -18.88 12.61
CA LEU A 7 -32.31 -18.03 13.31
C LEU A 7 -30.95 -18.70 13.52
N ALA A 8 -30.90 -20.04 13.53
CA ALA A 8 -29.67 -20.81 13.76
C ALA A 8 -28.53 -20.55 12.73
N PRO A 9 -28.79 -20.45 11.40
CA PRO A 9 -27.72 -20.13 10.45
C PRO A 9 -27.41 -18.62 10.33
N LEU A 10 -28.28 -17.74 10.85
CA LEU A 10 -28.14 -16.29 10.69
C LEU A 10 -26.97 -15.73 11.52
N LEU A 11 -26.76 -16.25 12.73
CA LEU A 11 -25.73 -15.78 13.65
C LEU A 11 -24.29 -15.94 13.13
N PRO A 12 -23.86 -17.12 12.61
CA PRO A 12 -22.53 -17.25 12.03
C PRO A 12 -22.36 -16.42 10.74
N ALA A 13 -23.41 -16.27 9.93
CA ALA A 13 -23.32 -15.49 8.69
C ALA A 13 -22.99 -14.00 8.92
N LEU A 14 -23.48 -13.40 10.02
CA LEU A 14 -23.15 -12.02 10.39
C LEU A 14 -21.70 -11.86 10.88
N LEU A 15 -21.09 -12.90 11.46
CA LEU A 15 -19.72 -12.84 11.97
C LEU A 15 -18.68 -12.84 10.84
N LEU A 16 -19.00 -13.43 9.69
CA LEU A 16 -18.08 -13.49 8.54
C LEU A 16 -18.04 -12.21 7.70
N SER A 17 -19.04 -11.32 7.81
CA SER A 17 -19.06 -10.07 7.03
C SER A 17 -18.16 -8.96 7.57
N ALA A 18 -17.61 -9.13 8.78
CA ALA A 18 -16.80 -8.10 9.46
C ALA A 18 -15.38 -7.92 8.86
N CYS A 19 -14.88 -8.86 8.05
CA CYS A 19 -13.53 -8.78 7.49
C CYS A 19 -13.43 -7.89 6.23
N ALA A 20 -14.55 -7.46 5.66
CA ALA A 20 -14.59 -6.63 4.44
C ALA A 20 -15.00 -5.18 4.79
N GLY A 21 -14.12 -4.45 5.46
CA GLY A 21 -14.29 -3.01 5.64
C GLY A 21 -14.20 -2.24 4.31
N PRO A 22 -14.67 -0.98 4.26
CA PRO A 22 -14.55 -0.16 3.07
C PRO A 22 -13.08 0.02 2.69
N VAL A 23 -12.73 -0.32 1.44
CA VAL A 23 -11.39 -0.06 0.90
C VAL A 23 -11.21 1.45 0.80
N PRO A 24 -10.14 2.04 1.39
CA PRO A 24 -9.89 3.46 1.29
C PRO A 24 -9.68 3.86 -0.17
N ALA A 25 -10.23 5.01 -0.54
CA ALA A 25 -10.14 5.50 -1.89
C ALA A 25 -8.70 5.91 -2.25
N PRO A 26 -8.29 5.84 -3.53
CA PRO A 26 -6.91 6.08 -3.93
C PRO A 26 -6.32 7.43 -3.48
N TRP A 27 -7.14 8.48 -3.44
CA TRP A 27 -6.72 9.83 -3.00
C TRP A 27 -6.53 9.95 -1.49
N GLN A 28 -7.11 9.06 -0.69
CA GLN A 28 -6.93 9.04 0.77
C GLN A 28 -5.56 8.50 1.18
N ARG A 29 -4.78 7.98 0.21
CA ARG A 29 -3.40 7.53 0.45
C ARG A 29 -2.53 8.65 1.04
N GLY A 30 -2.75 9.92 0.67
CA GLY A 30 -1.95 11.04 1.22
C GLY A 30 -2.04 11.17 2.74
N ASP A 31 -3.22 10.91 3.31
CA ASP A 31 -3.48 11.10 4.74
C ASP A 31 -3.31 9.82 5.56
N LEU A 32 -3.62 8.66 4.97
CA LEU A 32 -3.50 7.35 5.65
C LEU A 32 -2.12 6.71 5.49
N ALA A 33 -1.29 7.18 4.55
CA ALA A 33 0.05 6.63 4.38
C ALA A 33 0.99 7.09 5.50
N ARG A 34 1.45 6.13 6.29
CA ARG A 34 2.59 6.29 7.19
C ARG A 34 3.88 6.55 6.39
N PRO A 35 4.84 7.31 6.96
CA PRO A 35 6.10 7.62 6.27
C PRO A 35 6.92 6.36 5.92
N GLU A 36 6.78 5.28 6.67
CA GLU A 36 7.45 4.00 6.38
C GLU A 36 6.89 3.28 5.14
N MET A 37 5.70 3.64 4.68
CA MET A 37 5.09 3.09 3.45
C MET A 37 5.50 3.88 2.19
N ALA A 38 6.41 4.84 2.32
CA ALA A 38 6.99 5.53 1.18
C ALA A 38 7.75 4.54 0.29
N TRP A 39 7.72 4.79 -1.03
CA TRP A 39 8.47 4.00 -2.01
C TRP A 39 9.97 3.97 -1.73
N GLU A 40 10.49 5.09 -1.23
CA GLU A 40 11.86 5.18 -0.74
C GLU A 40 11.86 5.89 0.62
N PRO A 41 11.83 5.13 1.73
CA PRO A 41 11.81 5.70 3.07
C PRO A 41 13.16 6.31 3.47
N ASP A 42 14.26 5.90 2.84
CA ASP A 42 15.61 6.45 3.03
C ASP A 42 16.19 6.95 1.69
N PRO A 43 15.91 8.20 1.30
CA PRO A 43 16.38 8.74 0.03
C PRO A 43 17.91 8.93 -0.03
N LEU A 44 18.57 9.09 1.12
CA LEU A 44 20.03 9.26 1.16
C LEU A 44 20.74 7.93 0.92
N GLY A 45 20.31 6.87 1.62
CA GLY A 45 20.84 5.53 1.41
C GLY A 45 20.51 5.00 0.02
N SER A 46 19.34 5.34 -0.53
CA SER A 46 18.97 4.95 -1.90
C SER A 46 19.82 5.63 -2.96
N ALA A 47 20.09 6.93 -2.79
CA ALA A 47 20.97 7.67 -3.67
C ALA A 47 22.40 7.11 -3.62
N ALA A 48 22.91 6.81 -2.43
CA ALA A 48 24.23 6.19 -2.24
C ALA A 48 24.30 4.81 -2.91
N ARG A 49 23.30 3.95 -2.70
CA ARG A 49 23.17 2.63 -3.36
C ARG A 49 23.10 2.77 -4.87
N GLY A 50 22.32 3.73 -5.38
CA GLY A 50 22.22 4.02 -6.81
C GLY A 50 23.55 4.50 -7.41
N GLN A 51 24.31 5.32 -6.69
CA GLN A 51 25.65 5.74 -7.11
C GLN A 51 26.63 4.57 -7.15
N ALA A 52 26.62 3.72 -6.12
CA ALA A 52 27.46 2.52 -6.07
C ALA A 52 27.10 1.55 -7.22
N TYR A 53 25.81 1.31 -7.44
CA TYR A 53 25.32 0.45 -8.52
C TYR A 53 25.73 0.97 -9.90
N ARG A 54 25.52 2.26 -10.19
CA ARG A 54 25.97 2.87 -11.47
C ARG A 54 27.47 2.78 -11.68
N SER A 55 28.26 2.92 -10.60
CA SER A 55 29.72 2.81 -10.67
C SER A 55 30.21 1.38 -10.92
N LYS A 56 29.46 0.38 -10.46
CA LYS A 56 29.82 -1.04 -10.60
C LYS A 56 29.31 -1.65 -11.90
N GLU A 57 28.11 -1.27 -12.32
CA GLU A 57 27.43 -1.93 -13.45
C GLU A 57 27.42 -1.10 -14.74
N ALA A 58 27.94 0.14 -14.73
CA ALA A 58 27.98 1.06 -15.87
C ALA A 58 26.66 1.14 -16.69
N ALA A 59 25.53 0.79 -16.08
CA ALA A 59 24.26 0.61 -16.75
C ALA A 59 23.63 1.98 -17.00
N THR A 60 23.93 2.57 -18.16
CA THR A 60 23.22 3.72 -18.70
C THR A 60 21.79 3.31 -19.04
N GLY A 61 20.86 3.46 -18.09
CA GLY A 61 19.44 3.17 -18.28
C GLY A 61 18.67 2.70 -17.04
N GLY A 62 19.34 2.42 -15.92
CA GLY A 62 18.68 1.95 -14.69
C GLY A 62 18.26 3.10 -13.77
N GLY A 63 17.06 3.66 -13.96
CA GLY A 63 16.56 4.66 -13.01
C GLY A 63 15.21 5.25 -13.35
N THR A 64 14.17 4.72 -12.69
CA THR A 64 12.81 5.25 -12.56
C THR A 64 11.96 5.31 -13.83
N ALA A 65 10.89 4.51 -13.88
CA ALA A 65 9.66 4.96 -14.52
C ALA A 65 9.16 6.14 -13.66
N ALA A 66 9.55 7.36 -14.03
CA ALA A 66 9.15 8.59 -13.36
C ALA A 66 7.63 8.80 -13.52
N GLY A 67 6.86 8.25 -12.59
CA GLY A 67 5.42 8.44 -12.50
C GLY A 67 5.04 9.08 -11.16
N GLY A 68 4.92 10.41 -11.15
CA GLY A 68 3.95 11.10 -10.28
C GLY A 68 4.48 12.01 -9.16
N GLY A 69 4.81 13.26 -9.53
CA GLY A 69 4.51 14.44 -8.70
C GLY A 69 5.68 15.08 -7.94
N CYS A 70 5.81 16.42 -8.05
CA CYS A 70 6.62 17.18 -7.10
C CYS A 70 6.00 17.00 -5.72
N GLY A 71 6.76 16.43 -4.78
CA GLY A 71 6.44 16.45 -3.36
C GLY A 71 6.59 17.87 -2.80
N CYS A 72 5.86 18.81 -3.40
CA CYS A 72 5.84 20.20 -3.02
C CYS A 72 5.16 20.30 -1.65
N ARG A 73 5.97 20.61 -0.63
CA ARG A 73 5.59 21.54 0.42
C ARG A 73 6.53 22.72 0.35
#